data_AF-A0AB32TEV9-F1
#
_entry.id   AF-A0AB32TEV9-F1
#
_cell.length_a   1.000
_cell.length_b   1.000
_cell.length_c   1.000
_cell.angle_alpha   90.00
_cell.angle_beta   90.00
_cell.angle_gamma   90.00
#
_symmetry.space_group_name_H-M   'P 1'
#
loop_
_entity.id
_entity.type
_entity.pdbx_description
1 polymer ?
#
loop_
_entity_poly.entity_id
_entity_poly.type
_entity_poly.pdbx_seq_one_letter_code
_entity_poly.pdbx_strand_id
1 'polypeptide(L)'
;MMMKLLLCVWIIFSSQLSSSQAQECEVVNSALQQMMKTLSAHEISLRSLQKTLKQMQNTRTHSTACPPPPPLMNGRVLGRIFRMGHEIHYLCDAGFQRMGPESRVCLQSLSWSDTQPSCQRRISPVLSDADTEGSAMNDDDEPTALPTSSTFLSSSSSSLLSSSSSTVLSSVYLRASRCVEFLDSIHCSCDAGFSISSSNTSFCMDIDECELFRHTPPGRVCAHTCVNTAGSFYCRCPDGYKLSRDSRSCH
;
A
#
# COMPACT_ATOMS: atom_id res chain seq x y z
N MET A 1 -49.07 8.03 -28.19
CA MET A 1 -48.63 8.82 -29.36
C MET A 1 -48.69 8.03 -30.67
N MET A 2 -48.16 6.80 -30.73
CA MET A 2 -48.23 5.95 -31.94
C MET A 2 -49.65 5.71 -32.49
N MET A 3 -50.66 5.48 -31.64
CA MET A 3 -52.05 5.34 -32.10
C MET A 3 -52.59 6.60 -32.79
N LYS A 4 -52.21 7.81 -32.32
CA LYS A 4 -52.61 9.08 -32.96
C LYS A 4 -51.91 9.27 -34.31
N LEU A 5 -50.68 8.81 -34.47
CA LEU A 5 -49.94 8.88 -35.73
C LEU A 5 -50.53 7.93 -36.79
N LEU A 6 -50.88 6.70 -36.40
CA LEU A 6 -51.54 5.75 -37.30
C LEU A 6 -52.93 6.25 -37.73
N LEU A 7 -53.70 6.83 -36.80
CA LEU A 7 -54.94 7.54 -37.12
C LEU A 7 -54.71 8.66 -38.13
N CYS A 8 -53.68 9.51 -37.94
CA CYS A 8 -53.30 10.55 -38.91
C CYS A 8 -53.03 9.99 -40.32
N VAL A 9 -52.19 8.95 -40.46
CA VAL A 9 -51.86 8.35 -41.76
C VAL A 9 -53.11 7.74 -42.39
N TRP A 10 -53.95 7.08 -41.60
CA TRP A 10 -55.18 6.46 -42.10
C TRP A 10 -56.22 7.50 -42.53
N ILE A 11 -56.32 8.63 -41.84
CA ILE A 11 -57.26 9.70 -42.20
C ILE A 11 -56.77 10.52 -43.41
N ILE A 12 -55.46 10.69 -43.60
CA ILE A 12 -54.92 11.28 -44.84
C ILE A 12 -55.35 10.46 -46.08
N PHE A 13 -55.49 9.13 -45.95
CA PHE A 13 -55.96 8.27 -47.05
C PHE A 13 -57.48 8.25 -47.24
N SER A 14 -58.30 8.62 -46.24
CA SER A 14 -59.76 8.45 -46.31
C SER A 14 -60.55 9.68 -46.80
N SER A 15 -59.89 10.72 -47.35
CA SER A 15 -60.52 11.89 -48.03
C SER A 15 -61.54 12.71 -47.22
N GLN A 16 -61.67 12.47 -45.91
CA GLN A 16 -62.67 13.12 -45.03
C GLN A 16 -61.99 13.80 -43.83
N LEU A 17 -60.85 14.45 -44.04
CA LEU A 17 -60.14 15.16 -42.97
C LEU A 17 -60.74 16.57 -42.79
N SER A 18 -61.40 16.82 -41.65
CA SER A 18 -61.82 18.17 -41.29
C SER A 18 -60.61 19.07 -41.06
N SER A 19 -60.76 20.39 -41.26
CA SER A 19 -59.68 21.36 -41.02
C SER A 19 -59.08 21.25 -39.60
N SER A 20 -59.90 20.92 -38.60
CA SER A 20 -59.45 20.69 -37.23
C SER A 20 -58.50 19.49 -37.09
N GLN A 21 -58.80 18.36 -37.74
CA GLN A 21 -57.94 17.17 -37.65
C GLN A 21 -56.64 17.31 -38.45
N ALA A 22 -56.66 18.04 -39.56
CA ALA A 22 -55.44 18.38 -40.30
C ALA A 22 -54.45 19.18 -39.42
N GLN A 23 -54.96 20.16 -38.69
CA GLN A 23 -54.16 20.98 -37.78
C GLN A 23 -53.60 20.17 -36.61
N GLU A 24 -54.38 19.26 -36.02
CA GLU A 24 -53.86 18.35 -34.99
C GLU A 24 -52.73 17.46 -35.53
N CYS A 25 -52.85 17.00 -36.77
CA CYS A 25 -51.85 16.15 -37.42
C CYS A 25 -50.53 16.89 -37.66
N GLU A 26 -50.60 18.15 -38.09
CA GLU A 26 -49.43 19.00 -38.30
C GLU A 26 -48.67 19.26 -36.98
N VAL A 27 -49.39 19.49 -35.88
CA VAL A 27 -48.80 19.64 -34.55
C VAL A 27 -48.05 18.36 -34.13
N VAL A 28 -48.64 17.19 -34.34
CA VAL A 28 -48.00 15.90 -34.01
C VAL A 28 -46.76 15.65 -34.87
N ASN A 29 -46.81 15.95 -36.17
CA ASN A 29 -45.68 15.78 -37.08
C ASN A 29 -44.52 16.73 -36.73
N SER A 30 -44.84 18.00 -36.43
CA SER A 30 -43.85 18.99 -35.97
C SER A 30 -43.15 18.54 -34.67
N ALA A 31 -43.92 18.02 -33.71
CA ALA A 31 -43.37 17.45 -32.47
C ALA A 31 -42.47 16.23 -32.75
N LEU A 32 -42.87 15.33 -33.66
CA LEU A 32 -42.07 14.17 -34.06
C LEU A 32 -40.75 14.57 -34.71
N GLN A 33 -40.76 15.52 -35.64
CA GLN A 33 -39.54 16.05 -36.25
C GLN A 33 -38.61 16.69 -35.22
N GLN A 34 -39.15 17.41 -34.25
CA GLN A 34 -38.36 17.98 -33.16
C GLN A 34 -37.71 16.90 -32.30
N MET A 35 -38.42 15.82 -31.98
CA MET A 35 -37.84 14.67 -31.27
C MET A 35 -36.75 13.96 -32.07
N MET A 36 -36.89 13.85 -33.39
CA MET A 36 -35.84 13.27 -34.23
C MET A 36 -34.56 14.13 -34.24
N LYS A 37 -34.71 15.45 -34.27
CA LYS A 37 -33.59 16.40 -34.16
C LYS A 37 -32.89 16.33 -32.80
N THR A 38 -33.64 16.18 -31.70
CA THR A 38 -33.02 16.02 -30.37
C THR A 38 -32.30 14.68 -30.24
N LEU A 39 -32.84 13.60 -30.80
CA LEU A 39 -32.18 12.29 -30.81
C LEU A 39 -30.84 12.32 -31.56
N SER A 40 -30.79 12.93 -32.75
CA SER A 40 -29.55 13.04 -33.51
C SER A 40 -28.50 13.91 -32.82
N ALA A 41 -28.92 15.00 -32.16
CA ALA A 41 -28.04 15.84 -31.35
C ALA A 41 -27.46 15.07 -30.14
N HIS A 42 -28.29 14.25 -29.47
CA HIS A 42 -27.83 13.37 -28.39
C HIS A 42 -26.85 12.31 -28.89
N GLU A 43 -27.09 11.72 -30.08
CA GLU A 43 -26.18 10.74 -30.68
C GLU A 43 -24.79 11.34 -30.96
N ILE A 44 -24.74 12.56 -31.52
CA ILE A 44 -23.48 13.30 -31.74
C ILE A 44 -22.76 13.54 -30.42
N SER A 45 -23.50 13.97 -29.40
CA SER A 45 -22.96 14.23 -28.06
C SER A 45 -22.39 12.97 -27.42
N LEU A 46 -23.08 11.83 -27.52
CA LEU A 46 -22.62 10.53 -27.04
C LEU A 46 -21.35 10.06 -27.75
N ARG A 47 -21.29 10.18 -29.09
CA ARG A 47 -20.10 9.85 -29.87
C ARG A 47 -18.89 10.69 -29.45
N SER A 48 -19.10 11.98 -29.15
CA SER A 48 -18.05 12.86 -28.62
C SER A 48 -17.56 12.39 -27.25
N LEU A 49 -18.47 12.12 -26.31
CA LEU A 49 -18.13 11.59 -24.98
C LEU A 49 -17.38 10.25 -25.04
N GLN A 50 -17.76 9.35 -25.93
CA GLN A 50 -17.06 8.08 -26.14
C GLN A 50 -15.62 8.28 -26.65
N LYS A 51 -15.39 9.26 -27.55
CA LYS A 51 -14.03 9.62 -27.98
C LYS A 51 -13.22 10.17 -26.81
N THR A 52 -13.79 11.06 -26.00
CA THR A 52 -13.13 11.59 -24.80
C THR A 52 -12.81 10.49 -23.80
N LEU A 53 -13.71 9.53 -23.58
CA LEU A 53 -13.47 8.38 -22.69
C LEU A 53 -12.31 7.51 -23.20
N LYS A 54 -12.26 7.20 -24.51
CA LYS A 54 -11.14 6.47 -25.10
C LYS A 54 -9.82 7.24 -24.97
N GLN A 55 -9.85 8.56 -25.14
CA GLN A 55 -8.66 9.39 -24.96
C GLN A 55 -8.20 9.39 -23.49
N MET A 56 -9.12 9.49 -22.53
CA MET A 56 -8.84 9.42 -21.09
C MET A 56 -8.34 8.02 -20.66
N GLN A 57 -8.80 6.95 -21.32
CA GLN A 57 -8.25 5.61 -21.13
C GLN A 57 -6.84 5.50 -21.71
N ASN A 58 -6.58 6.09 -22.89
CA ASN A 58 -5.28 6.06 -23.54
C ASN A 58 -4.21 6.88 -22.78
N THR A 59 -4.58 7.99 -22.14
CA THR A 59 -3.68 8.69 -21.22
C THR A 59 -3.43 7.89 -19.93
N ARG A 60 -4.41 7.08 -19.50
CA ARG A 60 -4.24 6.15 -18.37
C ARG A 60 -3.33 4.96 -18.68
N THR A 61 -3.12 4.62 -19.96
CA THR A 61 -2.28 3.49 -20.37
C THR A 61 -0.79 3.79 -20.46
N HIS A 62 -0.36 5.04 -20.26
CA HIS A 62 1.07 5.30 -20.05
C HIS A 62 1.48 4.60 -18.74
N SER A 63 2.22 3.51 -18.85
CA SER A 63 2.64 2.72 -17.69
C SER A 63 3.42 3.62 -16.74
N THR A 64 2.78 4.03 -15.65
CA THR A 64 3.41 4.80 -14.58
C THR A 64 4.00 3.89 -13.52
N ALA A 65 4.21 2.61 -13.83
CA ALA A 65 4.66 1.60 -12.88
C ALA A 65 6.01 1.00 -13.28
N CYS A 66 6.85 0.80 -12.26
CA CYS A 66 8.04 -0.01 -12.33
C CYS A 66 7.68 -1.50 -12.47
N PRO A 67 8.60 -2.32 -13.00
CA PRO A 67 8.44 -3.76 -13.04
C PRO A 67 8.21 -4.33 -11.64
N PRO A 68 7.33 -5.35 -11.47
CA PRO A 68 7.20 -6.06 -10.22
C PRO A 68 8.57 -6.57 -9.74
N PRO A 69 8.95 -6.33 -8.47
CA PRO A 69 10.21 -6.79 -7.93
C PRO A 69 10.24 -8.33 -7.90
N PRO A 70 11.37 -8.98 -8.24
CA PRO A 70 11.47 -10.43 -8.16
C PRO A 70 11.29 -10.91 -6.70
N PRO A 71 10.80 -12.13 -6.49
CA PRO A 71 10.69 -12.70 -5.15
C PRO A 71 12.04 -12.69 -4.42
N LEU A 72 12.03 -12.31 -3.14
CA LEU A 72 13.21 -12.32 -2.31
C LEU A 72 13.39 -13.71 -1.69
N MET A 73 14.52 -14.38 -1.95
CA MET A 73 14.81 -15.67 -1.31
C MET A 73 15.09 -15.45 0.19
N ASN A 74 14.48 -16.27 1.05
CA ASN A 74 14.54 -16.13 2.51
C ASN A 74 14.09 -14.76 3.02
N GLY A 75 13.09 -14.18 2.35
CA GLY A 75 12.52 -12.91 2.71
C GLY A 75 11.31 -12.57 1.86
N ARG A 76 10.86 -11.32 1.94
CA ARG A 76 9.67 -10.80 1.26
C ARG A 76 9.85 -9.35 0.86
N VAL A 77 9.08 -8.97 -0.16
CA VAL A 77 8.92 -7.57 -0.58
C VAL A 77 7.64 -7.02 0.05
N LEU A 78 7.77 -5.91 0.76
CA LEU A 78 6.68 -5.18 1.40
C LEU A 78 6.25 -4.02 0.51
N GLY A 79 4.94 -3.86 0.35
CA GLY A 79 4.33 -2.88 -0.55
C GLY A 79 3.65 -3.54 -1.74
N ARG A 80 2.51 -2.97 -2.17
CA ARG A 80 1.68 -3.51 -3.27
C ARG A 80 1.55 -2.56 -4.45
N ILE A 81 2.08 -1.34 -4.33
CA ILE A 81 1.96 -0.29 -5.33
C ILE A 81 3.35 0.01 -5.87
N PHE A 82 3.53 -0.15 -7.18
CA PHE A 82 4.83 0.00 -7.85
C PHE A 82 4.85 1.18 -8.81
N ARG A 83 3.99 2.17 -8.60
CA ARG A 83 3.95 3.38 -9.42
C ARG A 83 5.13 4.31 -9.11
N MET A 84 5.50 5.16 -10.05
CA MET A 84 6.51 6.20 -9.86
C MET A 84 6.26 6.93 -8.54
N GLY A 85 7.33 7.16 -7.77
CA GLY A 85 7.31 7.78 -6.45
C GLY A 85 6.97 6.86 -5.28
N HIS A 86 6.40 5.67 -5.51
CA HIS A 86 6.13 4.72 -4.43
C HIS A 86 7.40 3.98 -3.99
N GLU A 87 7.50 3.75 -2.67
CA GLU A 87 8.57 3.02 -2.00
C GLU A 87 8.13 1.59 -1.62
N ILE A 88 9.00 0.61 -1.85
CA ILE A 88 8.85 -0.77 -1.35
C ILE A 88 9.97 -1.08 -0.37
N HIS A 89 9.69 -1.90 0.63
CA HIS A 89 10.67 -2.32 1.65
C HIS A 89 10.95 -3.80 1.55
N TYR A 90 12.09 -4.25 2.09
CA TYR A 90 12.45 -5.66 2.11
C TYR A 90 12.62 -6.15 3.54
N LEU A 91 12.02 -7.30 3.81
CA LEU A 91 12.09 -7.98 5.10
C LEU A 91 12.67 -9.38 4.90
N CYS A 92 13.68 -9.74 5.68
CA CYS A 92 14.25 -11.09 5.67
C CYS A 92 13.54 -12.01 6.65
N ASP A 93 13.54 -13.30 6.37
CA ASP A 93 13.08 -14.33 7.29
C ASP A 93 14.02 -14.39 8.51
N ALA A 94 13.52 -14.92 9.64
CA ALA A 94 14.34 -15.07 10.84
C ALA A 94 15.59 -15.92 10.56
N GLY A 95 16.73 -15.42 11.06
CA GLY A 95 18.05 -16.00 10.80
C GLY A 95 18.77 -15.47 9.58
N PHE A 96 18.15 -14.58 8.81
CA PHE A 96 18.74 -13.94 7.66
C PHE A 96 18.82 -12.43 7.87
N GLN A 97 19.90 -11.83 7.38
CA GLN A 97 20.11 -10.40 7.40
C GLN A 97 20.10 -9.86 5.97
N ARG A 98 19.48 -8.69 5.81
CA ARG A 98 19.41 -7.95 4.56
C ARG A 98 20.79 -7.39 4.21
N MET A 99 21.27 -7.76 3.03
CA MET A 99 22.49 -7.25 2.41
C MET A 99 22.10 -6.40 1.21
N GLY A 100 22.41 -5.10 1.28
CA GLY A 100 21.97 -4.11 0.30
C GLY A 100 20.94 -3.13 0.88
N PRO A 101 20.20 -2.43 0.02
CA PRO A 101 19.32 -1.35 0.45
C PRO A 101 18.10 -1.88 1.21
N GLU A 102 17.60 -1.10 2.17
CA GLU A 102 16.40 -1.40 2.95
C GLU A 102 15.11 -1.31 2.15
N SER A 103 15.08 -0.34 1.25
CA SER A 103 13.94 -0.01 0.44
C SER A 103 14.37 0.40 -0.96
N ARG A 104 13.41 0.51 -1.86
CA ARG A 104 13.61 1.08 -3.19
C ARG A 104 12.43 1.95 -3.56
N VAL A 105 12.71 3.02 -4.28
CA VAL A 105 11.69 3.92 -4.82
C VAL A 105 11.56 3.68 -6.31
N CYS A 106 10.34 3.64 -6.82
CA CYS A 106 10.11 3.61 -8.26
C CYS A 106 10.37 5.00 -8.84
N LEU A 107 11.39 5.13 -9.69
CA LEU A 107 11.80 6.42 -10.25
C LEU A 107 10.94 6.80 -11.46
N GLN A 108 11.05 8.07 -11.89
CA GLN A 108 10.40 8.56 -13.11
C GLN A 108 10.87 7.84 -14.38
N SER A 109 12.08 7.26 -14.35
CA SER A 109 12.62 6.40 -15.41
C SER A 109 11.93 5.04 -15.51
N LEU A 110 10.96 4.74 -14.65
CA LEU A 110 10.29 3.43 -14.51
C LEU A 110 11.27 2.31 -14.12
N SER A 111 12.37 2.69 -13.48
CA SER A 111 13.33 1.79 -12.85
C SER A 111 13.34 2.00 -11.34
N TRP A 112 13.70 0.96 -10.61
CA TRP A 112 13.91 1.08 -9.17
C TRP A 112 15.18 1.87 -8.87
N SER A 113 15.18 2.62 -7.75
CA SER A 113 16.30 3.47 -7.32
C SER A 113 17.61 2.70 -7.15
N ASP A 114 17.53 1.48 -6.66
CA ASP A 114 18.68 0.64 -6.32
C ASP A 114 18.52 -0.81 -6.78
N THR A 115 19.53 -1.63 -6.52
CA THR A 115 19.45 -3.09 -6.73
C THR A 115 18.61 -3.75 -5.65
N GLN A 116 17.99 -4.89 -5.96
CA GLN A 116 17.25 -5.66 -4.95
C GLN A 116 18.24 -6.25 -3.93
N PRO A 117 18.02 -6.08 -2.62
CA PRO A 117 18.89 -6.67 -1.61
C PRO A 117 18.79 -8.20 -1.60
N SER A 118 19.70 -8.85 -0.88
CA SER A 118 19.69 -10.30 -0.64
C SER A 118 19.56 -10.60 0.85
N CYS A 119 18.86 -11.68 1.21
CA CYS A 119 18.82 -12.18 2.58
C CYS A 119 19.87 -13.27 2.75
N GLN A 120 20.91 -12.99 3.53
CA GLN A 120 22.02 -13.90 3.78
C GLN A 120 22.06 -14.32 5.24
N ARG A 121 22.50 -15.56 5.52
CA ARG A 121 22.71 -16.00 6.90
C ARG A 121 23.95 -15.31 7.45
N ARG A 122 23.78 -14.42 8.44
CA ARG A 122 24.94 -13.96 9.20
C ARG A 122 25.29 -15.06 10.19
N ILE A 123 26.43 -15.71 9.98
CA ILE A 123 27.08 -16.48 11.04
C ILE A 123 27.58 -15.40 12.00
N SER A 124 26.87 -15.16 13.11
CA SER A 124 27.42 -14.32 14.18
C SER A 124 28.81 -14.87 14.50
N PRO A 125 29.88 -14.06 14.39
CA PRO A 125 31.22 -14.52 14.68
C PRO A 125 31.18 -15.14 16.07
N VAL A 126 31.72 -16.35 16.18
CA VAL A 126 32.01 -16.96 17.47
C VAL A 126 32.73 -15.86 18.23
N LEU A 127 32.18 -15.43 19.37
CA LEU A 127 33.01 -14.86 20.42
C LEU A 127 34.00 -16.00 20.71
N SER A 128 35.14 -15.97 20.00
CA SER A 128 36.25 -16.85 20.30
C SER A 128 36.64 -16.43 21.69
N ASP A 129 36.40 -17.35 22.63
CA ASP A 129 36.84 -17.27 24.00
C ASP A 129 38.30 -16.85 24.01
N ALA A 130 38.53 -15.56 24.19
CA ALA A 130 39.82 -15.04 24.58
C ALA A 130 39.88 -15.28 26.09
N ASP A 131 40.17 -16.54 26.45
CA ASP A 131 40.96 -16.83 27.63
C ASP A 131 42.19 -15.91 27.59
N THR A 132 42.36 -15.06 28.59
CA THR A 132 43.64 -14.78 29.28
C THR A 132 43.43 -13.59 30.24
N GLU A 133 43.34 -13.93 31.52
CA GLU A 133 43.89 -13.23 32.68
C GLU A 133 43.95 -11.69 32.61
N GLY A 134 43.04 -11.04 33.33
CA GLY A 134 43.06 -9.59 33.51
C GLY A 134 42.16 -9.14 34.64
N SER A 135 42.61 -9.38 35.87
CA SER A 135 42.42 -8.54 37.06
C SER A 135 40.99 -8.22 37.50
N ALA A 136 40.61 -8.80 38.65
CA ALA A 136 39.61 -8.25 39.54
C ALA A 136 39.90 -6.77 39.84
N MET A 137 39.03 -5.88 39.38
CA MET A 137 38.91 -4.52 39.89
C MET A 137 37.51 -4.36 40.46
N ASN A 138 37.50 -3.82 41.68
CA ASN A 138 36.39 -3.81 42.63
C ASN A 138 35.20 -2.96 42.18
N ASP A 139 34.12 -3.19 42.92
CA ASP A 139 32.81 -2.55 42.95
C ASP A 139 32.78 -1.01 42.87
N ASP A 140 31.59 -0.54 42.51
CA ASP A 140 31.04 0.82 42.61
C ASP A 140 31.44 1.84 41.52
N ASP A 141 30.75 1.81 40.37
CA ASP A 141 30.42 3.06 39.67
C ASP A 141 29.11 2.97 38.87
N GLU A 142 28.22 3.88 39.24
CA GLU A 142 26.90 4.21 38.71
C GLU A 142 26.92 4.47 37.18
N PRO A 143 25.86 4.07 36.44
CA PRO A 143 25.85 4.13 34.97
C PRO A 143 25.95 5.57 34.44
N THR A 144 27.12 5.93 33.93
CA THR A 144 27.35 7.18 33.20
C THR A 144 27.05 7.01 31.71
N ALA A 145 26.07 7.80 31.27
CA ALA A 145 25.62 8.14 29.93
C ALA A 145 26.55 7.82 28.73
N LEU A 146 25.98 7.15 27.71
CA LEU A 146 26.47 7.16 26.32
C LEU A 146 25.80 8.31 25.52
N PRO A 147 26.53 8.95 24.59
CA PRO A 147 26.17 10.26 24.06
C PRO A 147 25.15 10.19 22.93
N THR A 148 24.05 10.93 23.10
CA THR A 148 23.11 11.26 22.04
C THR A 148 23.64 12.44 21.22
N SER A 149 24.16 12.14 20.03
CA SER A 149 24.42 13.16 19.00
C SER A 149 23.26 13.19 18.00
N SER A 150 22.30 14.07 18.24
CA SER A 150 21.53 14.79 17.21
C SER A 150 20.53 15.72 17.91
N THR A 151 21.01 16.92 18.21
CA THR A 151 20.20 18.08 18.52
C THR A 151 19.47 18.54 17.26
N PHE A 152 18.14 18.44 17.23
CA PHE A 152 17.26 19.47 16.65
C PHE A 152 15.90 19.46 17.38
N LEU A 153 15.55 20.62 17.92
CA LEU A 153 14.45 20.90 18.83
C LEU A 153 13.14 21.11 18.06
N SER A 154 12.04 20.51 18.53
CA SER A 154 10.92 21.23 19.15
C SER A 154 9.65 20.36 19.17
N SER A 155 9.28 19.85 20.34
CA SER A 155 7.87 19.71 20.69
C SER A 155 7.77 19.44 22.18
N SER A 156 7.29 20.48 22.87
CA SER A 156 6.65 20.54 24.18
C SER A 156 6.57 19.23 24.95
N SER A 157 7.34 19.18 26.04
CA SER A 157 7.20 18.23 27.13
C SER A 157 5.82 18.38 27.77
N SER A 158 4.85 17.58 27.32
CA SER A 158 3.65 17.30 28.09
C SER A 158 4.00 16.31 29.20
N SER A 159 4.30 16.85 30.36
CA SER A 159 4.18 16.14 31.63
C SER A 159 2.71 15.72 31.82
N LEU A 160 2.49 14.45 32.20
CA LEU A 160 1.62 13.99 33.29
C LEU A 160 0.99 12.59 33.03
N LEU A 161 1.21 11.72 34.03
CA LEU A 161 0.32 10.70 34.59
C LEU A 161 0.29 9.27 34.01
N SER A 162 0.67 8.37 34.92
CA SER A 162 0.49 6.93 34.98
C SER A 162 -0.97 6.50 34.83
N SER A 163 -1.49 6.44 33.61
CA SER A 163 -2.76 5.74 33.33
C SER A 163 -2.96 5.45 31.85
N SER A 164 -1.94 5.01 31.11
CA SER A 164 -2.14 4.74 29.68
C SER A 164 -1.28 3.64 29.07
N SER A 165 -1.05 2.52 29.76
CA SER A 165 -0.37 1.36 29.14
C SER A 165 -0.98 0.98 27.78
N SER A 166 -2.31 1.11 27.63
CA SER A 166 -3.00 0.85 26.37
C SER A 166 -2.71 1.87 25.26
N THR A 167 -2.51 3.16 25.57
CA THR A 167 -2.18 4.16 24.53
C THR A 167 -0.72 4.06 24.13
N VAL A 168 0.18 3.79 25.08
CA VAL A 168 1.59 3.54 24.81
C VAL A 168 1.73 2.32 23.91
N LEU A 169 1.10 1.19 24.24
CA LEU A 169 1.11 0.00 23.38
C LEU A 169 0.59 0.32 21.97
N SER A 170 -0.54 1.02 21.86
CA SER A 170 -1.08 1.42 20.55
C SER A 170 -0.09 2.26 19.74
N SER A 171 0.67 3.18 20.38
CA SER A 171 1.66 4.04 19.70
C SER A 171 2.91 3.32 19.21
N VAL A 172 3.25 2.16 19.78
CA VAL A 172 4.40 1.37 19.31
C VAL A 172 4.04 0.59 18.04
N TYR A 173 2.83 0.01 18.02
CA TYR A 173 2.30 -0.76 16.88
C TYR A 173 1.63 0.10 15.80
N LEU A 174 1.33 1.38 16.09
CA LEU A 174 0.82 2.36 15.14
C LEU A 174 1.76 3.56 15.08
N ARG A 175 2.39 3.76 13.93
CA ARG A 175 3.30 4.89 13.67
C ARG A 175 2.73 5.83 12.63
N ALA A 176 3.22 7.07 12.59
CA ALA A 176 2.89 8.00 11.51
C ALA A 176 3.60 7.56 10.22
N SER A 177 2.90 7.64 9.08
CA SER A 177 3.50 7.39 7.77
C SER A 177 4.35 8.58 7.31
N ARG A 178 5.36 8.29 6.50
CA ARG A 178 6.17 9.31 5.84
C ARG A 178 5.55 9.63 4.47
N CYS A 179 4.98 10.83 4.33
CA CYS A 179 4.36 11.27 3.08
C CYS A 179 5.24 12.30 2.38
N VAL A 180 5.49 12.10 1.09
CA VAL A 180 6.27 13.00 0.24
C VAL A 180 5.48 13.35 -1.02
N GLU A 181 5.65 14.59 -1.50
CA GLU A 181 5.07 15.02 -2.77
C GLU A 181 5.89 14.49 -3.94
N PHE A 182 5.20 14.01 -4.97
CA PHE A 182 5.78 13.43 -6.18
C PHE A 182 4.86 13.71 -7.38
N LEU A 183 5.32 14.53 -8.33
CA LEU A 183 4.61 14.88 -9.58
C LEU A 183 3.12 15.16 -9.35
N ASP A 184 2.82 16.13 -8.48
CA ASP A 184 1.45 16.57 -8.14
C ASP A 184 0.58 15.50 -7.43
N SER A 185 1.22 14.49 -6.83
CA SER A 185 0.57 13.50 -5.99
C SER A 185 1.32 13.30 -4.67
N ILE A 186 0.63 12.84 -3.64
CA ILE A 186 1.24 12.54 -2.33
C ILE A 186 1.40 11.03 -2.21
N HIS A 187 2.61 10.58 -1.93
CA HIS A 187 2.92 9.18 -1.67
C HIS A 187 3.37 9.00 -0.24
N CYS A 188 2.64 8.16 0.48
CA CYS A 188 2.96 7.78 1.85
C CYS A 188 3.60 6.39 1.87
N SER A 189 4.70 6.26 2.59
CA SER A 189 5.37 4.99 2.87
C SER A 189 5.53 4.78 4.36
N CYS A 190 5.81 3.53 4.72
CA CYS A 190 6.01 3.07 6.08
C CYS A 190 7.42 2.47 6.18
N ASP A 191 8.02 2.59 7.36
CA ASP A 191 9.28 1.91 7.64
C ASP A 191 9.12 0.38 7.49
N ALA A 192 10.25 -0.33 7.34
CA ALA A 192 10.23 -1.78 7.25
C ALA A 192 9.58 -2.40 8.50
N GLY A 193 8.80 -3.47 8.29
CA GLY A 193 7.99 -4.10 9.35
C GLY A 193 6.63 -3.43 9.59
N PHE A 194 6.33 -2.32 8.91
CA PHE A 194 5.02 -1.67 8.98
C PHE A 194 4.35 -1.61 7.61
N SER A 195 3.02 -1.57 7.62
CA SER A 195 2.18 -1.47 6.43
C SER A 195 1.25 -0.27 6.52
N ILE A 196 0.97 0.34 5.36
CA ILE A 196 0.04 1.47 5.28
C ILE A 196 -1.35 1.03 5.75
N SER A 197 -1.94 1.78 6.68
CA SER A 197 -3.30 1.49 7.15
C SER A 197 -4.31 1.69 6.01
N SER A 198 -5.22 0.73 5.89
CA SER A 198 -6.26 0.74 4.86
C SER A 198 -7.30 1.86 5.05
N SER A 199 -7.54 2.27 6.30
CA SER A 199 -8.54 3.29 6.64
C SER A 199 -7.98 4.70 6.53
N ASN A 200 -6.68 4.87 6.79
CA ASN A 200 -6.04 6.18 6.81
C ASN A 200 -4.56 6.03 6.42
N THR A 201 -4.21 6.58 5.26
CA THR A 201 -2.85 6.52 4.73
C THR A 201 -1.84 7.34 5.52
N SER A 202 -2.27 8.11 6.53
CA SER A 202 -1.37 8.82 7.45
C SER A 202 -0.76 7.92 8.53
N PHE A 203 -1.21 6.68 8.65
CA PHE A 203 -0.76 5.76 9.69
C PHE A 203 -0.19 4.47 9.10
N CYS A 204 0.83 3.97 9.77
CA CYS A 204 1.50 2.71 9.53
C CYS A 204 1.17 1.76 10.68
N MET A 205 0.59 0.62 10.35
CA MET A 205 0.32 -0.45 11.30
C MET A 205 1.40 -1.50 11.23
N ASP A 206 1.80 -1.99 12.39
CA ASP A 206 2.71 -3.12 12.51
C ASP A 206 2.22 -4.31 11.69
N ILE A 207 3.16 -4.96 11.02
CA ILE A 207 2.89 -6.20 10.33
C ILE A 207 3.09 -7.32 11.35
N ASP A 208 2.03 -8.05 11.68
CA ASP A 208 2.22 -9.27 12.47
C ASP A 208 2.93 -10.30 11.59
N GLU A 209 4.25 -10.38 11.71
CA GLU A 209 5.04 -11.29 10.90
C GLU A 209 4.71 -12.74 11.23
N CYS A 210 4.37 -13.06 12.48
CA CYS A 210 4.03 -14.41 12.90
C CYS A 210 2.77 -14.91 12.19
N GLU A 211 1.75 -14.06 12.08
CA GLU A 211 0.56 -14.35 11.26
C GLU A 211 0.87 -14.36 9.77
N LEU A 212 1.71 -13.43 9.31
CA LEU A 212 2.14 -13.37 7.90
C LEU A 212 2.91 -14.64 7.48
N PHE A 213 3.62 -15.28 8.41
CA PHE A 213 4.39 -16.51 8.20
C PHE A 213 3.62 -17.80 8.51
N ARG A 214 2.41 -17.72 9.06
CA ARG A 214 1.61 -18.88 9.52
C ARG A 214 1.37 -19.94 8.45
N HIS A 215 1.36 -19.55 7.17
CA HIS A 215 1.14 -20.45 6.03
C HIS A 215 2.43 -21.00 5.40
N THR A 216 3.59 -20.65 5.93
CA THR A 216 4.85 -21.24 5.48
C THR A 216 5.07 -22.62 6.12
N PRO A 217 5.81 -23.54 5.46
CA PRO A 217 6.16 -24.81 6.07
C PRO A 217 6.74 -24.66 7.49
N PRO A 218 6.34 -25.53 8.43
CA PRO A 218 6.80 -25.46 9.81
C PRO A 218 8.33 -25.50 9.86
N GLY A 219 8.92 -24.69 10.75
CA GLY A 219 10.38 -24.58 10.87
C GLY A 219 11.06 -23.70 9.82
N ARG A 220 10.35 -23.16 8.82
CA ARG A 220 10.98 -22.22 7.86
C ARG A 220 11.41 -20.92 8.53
N VAL A 221 10.56 -20.40 9.41
CA VAL A 221 10.70 -19.06 10.01
C VAL A 221 11.15 -19.18 11.46
N CYS A 222 10.38 -19.87 12.29
CA CYS A 222 10.76 -20.26 13.65
C CYS A 222 10.67 -21.78 13.78
N ALA A 223 11.62 -22.42 14.46
CA ALA A 223 11.51 -23.86 14.76
C ALA A 223 10.40 -24.14 15.77
N HIS A 224 10.15 -23.19 16.67
CA HIS A 224 9.12 -23.26 17.70
C HIS A 224 8.23 -22.01 17.69
N THR A 225 8.35 -21.16 18.71
CA THR A 225 7.43 -20.04 18.92
C THR A 225 7.91 -18.82 18.14
N CYS A 226 7.03 -18.23 17.32
CA CYS A 226 7.23 -16.88 16.79
C CYS A 226 6.65 -15.87 17.77
N VAL A 227 7.39 -14.80 18.06
CA VAL A 227 6.92 -13.68 18.89
C VAL A 227 6.96 -12.41 18.04
N ASN A 228 5.78 -11.84 17.80
CA ASN A 228 5.66 -10.58 17.09
C ASN A 228 6.10 -9.42 17.98
N THR A 229 6.79 -8.45 17.38
CA THR A 229 7.19 -7.20 18.03
C THR A 229 6.92 -6.04 17.07
N ALA A 230 6.91 -4.81 17.55
CA ALA A 230 6.65 -3.70 16.65
C ALA A 230 7.81 -3.49 15.66
N GLY A 231 7.53 -3.65 14.38
CA GLY A 231 8.43 -3.53 13.24
C GLY A 231 9.32 -4.75 13.02
N SER A 232 9.15 -5.85 13.77
CA SER A 232 9.99 -7.04 13.68
C SER A 232 9.38 -8.23 14.41
N PHE A 233 10.05 -9.38 14.36
CA PHE A 233 9.70 -10.54 15.16
C PHE A 233 10.94 -11.32 15.55
N TYR A 234 10.81 -12.21 16.52
CA TYR A 234 11.88 -13.13 16.89
C TYR A 234 11.33 -14.51 17.24
N CYS A 235 12.21 -15.51 17.15
CA CYS A 235 11.87 -16.87 17.52
C CYS A 235 12.24 -17.12 18.98
N ARG A 236 11.35 -17.78 19.72
CA ARG A 236 11.53 -18.17 21.12
C ARG A 236 11.52 -19.69 21.25
N CYS A 237 12.47 -20.18 22.04
CA CYS A 237 12.61 -21.59 22.33
C CYS A 237 11.80 -22.01 23.57
N PRO A 238 11.42 -23.29 23.66
CA PRO A 238 10.87 -23.86 24.88
C PRO A 238 11.93 -23.85 26.01
N ASP A 239 11.46 -23.94 27.25
CA ASP A 239 12.33 -23.91 28.42
C ASP A 239 13.37 -25.04 28.38
N GLY A 240 14.60 -24.70 28.76
CA GLY A 240 15.75 -25.60 28.69
C GLY A 240 16.49 -25.59 27.34
N TYR A 241 15.93 -25.00 26.29
CA TYR A 241 16.58 -24.85 24.99
C TYR A 241 17.02 -23.41 24.75
N LYS A 242 18.15 -23.24 24.07
CA LYS A 242 18.70 -21.93 23.68
C LYS A 242 18.47 -21.69 22.20
N LEU A 243 18.21 -20.43 21.85
CA LEU A 243 18.10 -20.03 20.46
C LEU A 243 19.48 -20.15 19.80
N SER A 244 19.52 -20.88 18.70
CA SER A 244 20.70 -21.07 17.89
C SER A 244 21.12 -19.76 17.22
N ARG A 245 22.33 -19.75 16.67
CA ARG A 245 22.89 -18.57 15.95
C ARG A 245 22.13 -18.23 14.68
N ASP A 246 21.32 -19.15 14.19
CA ASP A 246 20.42 -18.90 13.07
C ASP A 246 19.12 -18.20 13.49
N SER A 247 19.00 -17.75 14.74
CA SER A 247 17.83 -17.03 15.27
C SER A 247 16.50 -17.74 15.04
N ARG A 248 16.51 -19.06 14.80
CA ARG A 248 15.35 -19.84 14.40
C ARG A 248 15.27 -21.18 15.11
N SER A 249 16.39 -21.90 15.12
CA SER A 249 16.50 -23.26 15.66
C SER A 249 16.75 -23.20 17.16
N CYS A 250 16.33 -24.25 17.88
CA CYS A 250 16.49 -24.36 19.32
C CYS A 250 17.31 -25.60 19.64
N HIS A 251 18.31 -25.46 20.50
CA HIS A 251 19.22 -26.54 20.93
C HIS A 251 19.46 -26.51 22.43
#